data_AF-K0VCJ0-F1
#
_entry.id   AF-K0VCJ0-F1
#
_cell.length_a   1.000
_cell.length_b   1.000
_cell.length_c   1.000
_cell.angle_alpha   90.00
_cell.angle_beta   90.00
_cell.angle_gamma   90.00
#
_symmetry.space_group_name_H-M   'P 1'
#
loop_
_entity.id
_entity.type
_entity.pdbx_description
1 polymer ?
#
loop_
_entity_poly.entity_id
_entity_poly.type
_entity_poly.pdbx_seq_one_letter_code
_entity_poly.pdbx_strand_id
1 'polypeptide(L)' 'MRDPVHPYTKSLLAAVPFPDLDRPLDFKALRKNGAADKQNWGKTFTAEHDDASELAYADLGDGHLVRARKGADAKELR' A
#
# COMPACT_ATOMS: atom_id res chain seq x y z
N MET A 1 0.44 -0.40 13.81
CA MET A 1 0.84 -0.45 12.39
C MET A 1 1.83 0.68 12.12
N ARG A 2 3.14 0.41 12.23
CA ARG A 2 4.22 1.41 12.06
C ARG A 2 4.92 1.34 10.70
N ASP A 3 4.64 0.29 9.94
CA ASP A 3 5.32 -0.01 8.67
C ASP A 3 4.27 -0.46 7.63
N PRO A 4 3.48 0.47 7.07
CA PRO A 4 2.50 0.13 6.05
C PRO A 4 3.24 -0.33 4.81
N VAL A 5 2.99 -1.55 4.31
CA VAL A 5 3.69 -2.05 3.11
C VAL A 5 2.90 -1.82 1.82
N HIS A 6 1.56 -1.92 1.88
CA HIS A 6 0.71 -1.81 0.69
C HIS A 6 0.77 -0.39 0.10
N PRO A 7 1.05 -0.22 -1.21
CA PRO A 7 1.19 1.10 -1.84
C PRO A 7 -0.02 2.01 -1.63
N TYR A 8 -1.24 1.48 -1.78
CA TYR A 8 -2.48 2.19 -1.42
C TYR A 8 -2.46 2.79 -0.01
N THR A 9 -2.13 2.00 1.02
CA THR A 9 -2.11 2.47 2.41
C THR A 9 -1.00 3.49 2.65
N LYS A 10 0.18 3.31 2.03
CA LYS A 10 1.26 4.31 2.06
C LYS A 10 0.78 5.64 1.47
N SER A 11 0.10 5.62 0.33
CA SER A 11 -0.45 6.82 -0.31
C SER A 11 -1.48 7.52 0.55
N LEU A 12 -2.40 6.77 1.19
CA LEU A 12 -3.39 7.35 2.10
C LEU A 12 -2.73 8.06 3.27
N LEU A 13 -1.74 7.43 3.91
CA LEU A 13 -1.04 8.03 5.06
C LEU A 13 -0.22 9.26 4.65
N ALA A 14 0.38 9.25 3.47
CA ALA A 14 1.10 10.42 2.93
C ALA A 14 0.15 11.60 2.62
N ALA A 15 -1.11 11.32 2.34
CA ALA A 15 -2.13 12.34 2.06
C ALA A 15 -2.70 13.00 3.32
N VAL A 16 -2.39 12.48 4.52
CA VAL A 16 -2.84 13.07 5.78
C VAL A 16 -1.94 14.26 6.13
N PRO A 17 -2.47 15.50 6.14
CA PRO A 17 -1.70 16.66 6.54
C PRO A 17 -1.46 16.63 8.06
N PHE A 18 -0.29 17.10 8.48
CA PHE A 18 0.02 17.33 9.88
C PHE A 18 -0.07 18.84 10.18
N PRO A 19 -0.56 19.25 11.36
CA PRO A 19 -0.55 20.65 11.79
C PRO A 19 0.87 21.04 12.26
N ASP A 20 1.86 20.81 11.42
CA ASP A 20 3.28 21.05 11.65
C ASP A 20 3.86 21.76 10.43
N LEU A 21 4.32 22.99 10.63
CA LEU A 21 4.85 23.85 9.56
C LEU A 21 6.24 23.40 9.09
N ASP A 22 6.99 22.69 9.93
CA ASP A 22 8.30 22.12 9.58
C ASP A 22 8.16 20.83 8.77
N ARG A 23 6.94 20.29 8.67
CA ARG A 23 6.60 19.11 7.89
C ARG A 23 5.47 19.41 6.89
N PRO A 24 5.73 20.27 5.89
CA PRO A 24 4.74 20.62 4.89
C PRO A 24 4.34 19.38 4.07
N LEU A 25 3.10 19.40 3.59
CA LEU A 25 2.57 18.33 2.74
C LEU A 25 3.34 18.25 1.42
N ASP A 26 3.87 17.07 1.08
CA ASP A 26 4.57 16.85 -0.19
C ASP A 26 3.56 16.62 -1.33
N PHE A 27 3.09 17.70 -1.94
CA PHE A 27 2.16 17.67 -3.07
C PHE A 27 2.73 16.94 -4.30
N LYS A 28 4.06 16.90 -4.47
CA LYS A 28 4.69 16.20 -5.60
C LYS A 28 4.58 14.69 -5.41
N ALA A 29 4.81 14.20 -4.20
CA ALA A 29 4.59 12.81 -3.84
C ALA A 29 3.11 12.42 -4.01
N LEU A 30 2.17 13.29 -3.61
CA LEU A 30 0.74 13.03 -3.74
C LEU A 30 0.26 12.93 -5.20
N ARG A 31 0.76 13.81 -6.08
CA ARG A 31 0.39 13.76 -7.51
C ARG A 31 0.96 12.54 -8.22
N LYS A 32 2.20 12.13 -7.89
CA LYS A 32 2.81 10.91 -8.44
C LYS A 32 2.07 9.64 -8.05
N ASN A 33 1.58 9.61 -6.81
CA ASN A 33 0.91 8.44 -6.24
C ASN A 33 -0.62 8.55 -6.27
N GLY A 34 -1.16 9.46 -7.10
CA GLY A 34 -2.54 9.95 -7.12
C GLY A 34 -3.53 9.02 -6.41
N ALA A 35 -3.78 9.32 -5.13
CA ALA A 35 -4.61 8.66 -4.11
C ALA A 35 -4.65 7.11 -4.03
N ALA A 36 -4.64 6.37 -5.13
CA ALA A 36 -4.91 4.93 -5.19
C ALA A 36 -4.61 4.30 -6.57
N ASP A 37 -3.72 4.88 -7.40
CA ASP A 37 -3.56 4.38 -8.77
C ASP A 37 -3.05 2.92 -8.79
N LYS A 38 -3.95 1.98 -9.12
CA LYS A 38 -3.70 0.52 -9.11
C LYS A 38 -2.49 0.13 -9.96
N GLN A 39 -2.19 0.93 -10.98
CA GLN A 39 -1.07 0.72 -11.89
C GLN A 39 0.29 0.73 -11.16
N ASN A 40 0.38 1.47 -10.05
CA ASN A 40 1.63 1.62 -9.29
C ASN A 40 1.73 0.66 -8.10
N TRP A 41 0.75 -0.23 -7.90
CA TRP A 41 0.77 -1.15 -6.76
C TRP A 41 1.79 -2.28 -6.94
N GLY A 42 2.19 -2.58 -8.17
CA GLY A 42 3.05 -3.71 -8.48
C GLY A 42 2.30 -5.05 -8.47
N LYS A 43 2.91 -6.07 -9.07
CA LYS A 43 2.26 -7.36 -9.36
C LYS A 43 1.79 -8.11 -8.11
N THR A 44 2.49 -7.95 -6.99
CA THR A 44 2.17 -8.66 -5.74
C THR A 44 0.90 -8.13 -5.09
N PHE A 45 0.49 -6.90 -5.38
CA PHE A 45 -0.67 -6.24 -4.79
C PHE A 45 -1.84 -6.07 -5.77
N THR A 46 -1.71 -6.56 -7.01
CA THR A 46 -2.68 -6.42 -8.09
C THR A 46 -3.11 -7.79 -8.61
N ALA A 47 -4.42 -7.99 -8.79
CA ALA A 47 -4.95 -9.15 -9.50
C ALA A 47 -4.70 -9.00 -11.00
N GLU A 48 -4.19 -10.03 -11.66
CA GLU A 48 -3.82 -9.96 -13.08
C GLU A 48 -5.04 -9.85 -13.98
N HIS A 49 -6.13 -10.55 -13.64
CA HIS A 49 -7.38 -10.53 -14.43
C HIS A 49 -8.49 -9.69 -13.81
N ASP A 50 -8.12 -8.76 -12.90
CA ASP A 50 -9.05 -8.04 -11.99
C ASP A 50 -9.97 -9.00 -11.19
N ASP A 51 -9.59 -10.28 -11.11
CA ASP A 51 -10.27 -11.28 -10.31
C ASP A 51 -9.81 -11.14 -8.85
N ALA A 52 -10.70 -10.61 -8.02
CA ALA A 52 -10.46 -10.45 -6.58
C ALA A 52 -10.17 -11.79 -5.88
N SER A 53 -10.59 -12.91 -6.47
CA SER A 53 -10.27 -14.25 -5.96
C SER A 53 -8.78 -14.56 -6.04
N GLU A 54 -7.98 -13.85 -6.85
CA GLU A 54 -6.52 -14.01 -6.91
C GLU A 54 -5.80 -13.43 -5.69
N LEU A 55 -6.50 -12.64 -4.86
CA LEU A 55 -5.96 -11.98 -3.69
C LEU A 55 -6.37 -12.69 -2.39
N ALA A 56 -5.52 -12.61 -1.39
CA ALA A 56 -5.77 -13.08 -0.03
C ALA A 56 -5.08 -12.16 0.98
N TYR A 57 -5.41 -12.33 2.26
CA TYR A 57 -4.67 -11.69 3.34
C TYR A 57 -3.40 -12.48 3.62
N ALA A 58 -2.25 -11.84 3.45
CA ALA A 58 -0.96 -12.31 3.95
C ALA A 58 -0.76 -11.75 5.36
N ASP A 59 -0.39 -12.62 6.30
CA ASP A 59 0.00 -12.23 7.65
C ASP A 59 1.50 -11.94 7.70
N LEU A 60 1.84 -10.69 8.01
CA LEU A 60 3.23 -10.25 8.16
C LEU A 60 3.76 -10.44 9.59
N GLY A 61 2.94 -10.98 10.50
CA GLY A 61 3.21 -11.12 11.93
C GLY A 61 2.54 -10.04 12.77
N ASP A 62 2.40 -10.28 14.06
CA ASP A 62 1.77 -9.37 15.04
C ASP A 62 0.35 -8.91 14.64
N GLY A 63 -0.38 -9.75 13.89
CA GLY A 63 -1.71 -9.43 13.38
C GLY A 63 -1.72 -8.42 12.23
N HIS A 64 -0.58 -8.14 11.60
CA HIS A 64 -0.48 -7.24 10.45
C HIS A 64 -0.89 -7.95 9.16
N LEU A 65 -2.18 -7.87 8.84
CA LEU A 65 -2.75 -8.44 7.63
C LEU A 65 -2.68 -7.47 6.45
N VAL A 66 -2.20 -7.95 5.32
CA VAL A 66 -2.09 -7.18 4.08
C VAL A 66 -2.71 -7.94 2.92
N ARG A 67 -3.51 -7.27 2.11
CA ARG A 67 -4.09 -7.88 0.91
C ARG A 67 -3.02 -7.96 -0.19
N ALA A 68 -2.69 -9.17 -0.63
CA ALA A 68 -1.69 -9.45 -1.65
C ALA A 68 -2.12 -10.66 -2.50
N ARG A 69 -1.36 -10.96 -3.56
CA ARG A 69 -1.59 -12.14 -4.40
C ARG A 69 -1.53 -13.42 -3.55
N LYS A 70 -2.42 -14.36 -3.83
CA LYS A 70 -2.40 -15.68 -3.19
C LYS A 70 -1.03 -16.32 -3.34
N GLY A 71 -0.49 -16.82 -2.23
CA GLY A 71 0.81 -17.47 -2.19
C GLY A 71 2.03 -16.53 -2.16
N ALA A 72 1.84 -15.20 -2.10
CA ALA A 72 2.94 -14.28 -1.86
C ALA A 72 3.59 -14.56 -0.49
N ASP A 73 4.91 -14.64 -0.45
CA ASP A 73 5.66 -14.79 0.80
C ASP A 73 5.68 -13.45 1.53
N ALA A 74 5.54 -13.46 2.86
CA ALA A 74 5.63 -12.25 3.69
C ALA A 74 6.95 -11.49 3.50
N LYS A 75 8.03 -12.18 3.10
CA LYS A 75 9.32 -11.59 2.74
C LYS A 75 9.30 -10.82 1.42
N GLU A 76 8.41 -11.17 0.49
CA GLU A 76 8.24 -10.45 -0.79
C GLU A 76 7.43 -9.16 -0.63
N LEU A 77 6.77 -9.00 0.53
CA LEU A 77 5.91 -7.85 0.84
C LEU A 77 6.62 -6.77 1.66
N ARG A 78 7.85 -7.02 2.12
CA ARG A 78 8.64 -6.12 2.97
C ARG A 78 9.73 -5.40 2.19
#